data_AF-A0A1T5CFC2-F1
#
_entry.id   AF-A0A1T5CFC2-F1
#
_cell.length_a   1.000
_cell.length_b   1.000
_cell.length_c   1.000
_cell.angle_alpha   90.00
_cell.angle_beta   90.00
_cell.angle_gamma   90.00
#
_symmetry.space_group_name_H-M   'P 1'
#
loop_
_entity.id
_entity.type
_entity.pdbx_description
1 polymer ?
#
loop_
_entity_poly.entity_id
_entity_poly.type
_entity_poly.pdbx_seq_one_letter_code
_entity_poly.pdbx_strand_id
1 'polypeptide(L)'
;MLYLASGILFFLALFIFFFTDFFYELIEIGSIWVRELFGGFYLWLGLLCVLFLIYIAFSRFGKIKLGNSPPEFNRLSWIAMLYSAGMGSGILLRAVQEPVFMFLNPPIETSSTSEVIALEYTFYQWGFTAWAFYGIFALLIAYSLFVRKSDILLGTSLPQLKRIKYLPEGVNLLTILTTVFGLVAAIGLGTTQIEGGISHLTSTHAGTLWVIVLLVFIICFVAFISAFAGIKKGLNHSALQVQRFFY
;
A
#
# COMPACT_ATOMS: atom_id res chain seq x y z
N MET A 1 -19.65 -13.16 -4.70
CA MET A 1 -18.82 -11.94 -4.59
C MET A 1 -17.38 -12.17 -5.09
N LEU A 2 -16.62 -13.12 -4.53
CA LEU A 2 -15.25 -13.41 -4.99
C LEU A 2 -15.19 -13.74 -6.50
N TYR A 3 -16.05 -14.64 -6.99
CA TYR A 3 -16.12 -14.97 -8.42
C TYR A 3 -16.41 -13.76 -9.33
N LEU A 4 -17.24 -12.82 -8.86
CA LEU A 4 -17.53 -11.58 -9.60
C LEU A 4 -16.27 -10.71 -9.68
N ALA A 5 -15.59 -10.50 -8.55
CA ALA A 5 -14.34 -9.74 -8.51
C ALA A 5 -13.26 -10.38 -9.39
N SER A 6 -13.07 -11.71 -9.29
CA SER A 6 -12.13 -12.46 -10.12
C SER A 6 -12.47 -12.38 -11.60
N GLY A 7 -13.76 -12.46 -11.96
CA GLY A 7 -14.22 -12.28 -13.34
C GLY A 7 -13.88 -10.89 -13.87
N ILE A 8 -14.22 -9.83 -13.12
CA ILE A 8 -13.90 -8.44 -13.49
C ILE A 8 -12.40 -8.26 -13.68
N LEU A 9 -11.58 -8.74 -12.74
CA LEU A 9 -10.12 -8.63 -12.82
C LEU A 9 -9.54 -9.38 -14.01
N PHE A 10 -10.06 -10.58 -14.29
CA PHE A 10 -9.61 -11.38 -15.43
C PHE A 10 -9.94 -10.71 -16.76
N PHE A 11 -11.19 -10.25 -16.94
CA PHE A 11 -11.59 -9.54 -18.16
C PHE A 11 -10.82 -8.24 -18.33
N LEU A 12 -10.63 -7.48 -17.26
CA LEU A 12 -9.85 -6.25 -17.31
C LEU A 12 -8.38 -6.54 -17.67
N ALA A 13 -7.76 -7.56 -17.07
CA ALA A 13 -6.39 -7.94 -17.38
C ALA A 13 -6.22 -8.35 -18.85
N LEU A 14 -7.17 -9.12 -19.40
CA LEU A 14 -7.18 -9.45 -20.83
C LEU A 14 -7.29 -8.20 -21.69
N PHE A 15 -8.19 -7.28 -21.34
CA PHE A 15 -8.41 -6.07 -22.13
C PHE A 15 -7.20 -5.13 -22.10
N ILE A 16 -6.56 -4.98 -20.93
CA ILE A 16 -5.30 -4.24 -20.78
C ILE A 16 -4.18 -4.90 -21.61
N PHE A 17 -4.11 -6.22 -21.63
CA PHE A 17 -3.08 -6.96 -22.37
C PHE A 17 -3.19 -6.76 -23.89
N PHE A 18 -4.40 -6.74 -24.44
CA PHE A 18 -4.60 -6.56 -25.89
C PHE A 18 -4.57 -5.09 -26.35
N PHE A 19 -4.85 -4.14 -25.46
CA PHE A 19 -4.97 -2.71 -25.78
C PHE A 19 -4.07 -1.85 -24.90
N THR A 20 -2.78 -2.17 -24.84
CA THR A 20 -1.82 -1.53 -23.93
C THR A 20 -1.73 -0.02 -24.11
N ASP A 21 -1.60 0.45 -25.35
CA ASP A 21 -1.39 1.88 -25.65
C ASP A 21 -2.64 2.70 -25.28
N PHE A 22 -3.82 2.19 -25.63
CA PHE A 22 -5.09 2.80 -25.25
C PHE A 22 -5.23 2.93 -23.73
N PHE A 23 -4.88 1.87 -22.99
CA PHE A 23 -4.94 1.91 -21.53
C PHE A 23 -3.87 2.81 -20.91
N TYR A 24 -2.68 2.89 -21.50
CA TYR A 24 -1.64 3.81 -21.07
C TYR A 24 -2.13 5.27 -21.15
N GLU A 25 -2.65 5.69 -22.31
CA GLU A 25 -3.20 7.03 -22.51
C GLU A 25 -4.39 7.30 -21.58
N LEU A 26 -5.31 6.32 -21.44
CA LEU A 26 -6.47 6.45 -20.57
C LEU A 26 -6.07 6.63 -19.10
N ILE A 27 -5.08 5.87 -18.63
CA ILE A 27 -4.55 5.98 -17.27
C ILE A 27 -3.86 7.33 -17.10
N GLU A 28 -3.08 7.80 -18.08
CA GLU A 28 -2.38 9.08 -17.99
C GLU A 28 -3.37 10.25 -17.85
N ILE A 29 -4.33 10.35 -18.76
CA ILE A 29 -5.37 11.38 -18.77
C ILE A 29 -6.22 11.29 -17.50
N GLY A 30 -6.66 10.08 -17.15
CA GLY A 30 -7.47 9.84 -15.95
C GLY A 30 -6.73 10.23 -14.68
N SER A 31 -5.43 9.95 -14.59
CA SER A 31 -4.60 10.30 -13.43
C SER A 31 -4.44 11.81 -13.28
N ILE A 32 -4.27 12.55 -14.39
CA ILE A 32 -4.22 14.03 -14.36
C ILE A 32 -5.55 14.57 -13.85
N TRP A 33 -6.66 14.14 -14.45
CA TRP A 33 -8.00 14.58 -14.09
C TRP A 33 -8.35 14.30 -12.63
N VAL A 34 -8.02 13.11 -12.11
CA VAL A 34 -8.22 12.79 -10.69
C VAL A 34 -7.39 13.70 -9.78
N ARG A 35 -6.13 13.98 -10.12
CA ARG A 35 -5.28 14.86 -9.30
C ARG A 35 -5.79 16.30 -9.27
N GLU A 36 -6.28 16.81 -10.40
CA GLU A 36 -6.83 18.16 -10.49
C GLU A 36 -8.10 18.32 -9.64
N LEU A 37 -9.01 17.34 -9.71
CA LEU A 37 -10.27 17.41 -8.96
C LEU A 37 -10.12 17.06 -7.47
N PHE A 38 -9.37 16.00 -7.17
CA PHE A 38 -9.31 15.42 -5.82
C PHE A 38 -8.03 15.76 -5.05
N GLY A 39 -7.05 16.43 -5.66
CA GLY A 39 -5.77 16.75 -5.01
C GLY A 39 -5.96 17.56 -3.72
N GLY A 40 -6.71 18.65 -3.77
CA GLY A 40 -7.02 19.46 -2.59
C GLY A 40 -7.82 18.70 -1.52
N PHE A 41 -8.80 17.91 -1.95
CA PHE A 41 -9.57 17.04 -1.05
C PHE A 41 -8.67 16.03 -0.34
N TYR A 42 -7.74 15.41 -1.05
CA TYR A 42 -6.81 14.43 -0.50
C TYR A 42 -5.91 15.03 0.59
N LEU A 43 -5.42 16.25 0.39
CA LEU A 43 -4.59 16.95 1.39
C LEU A 43 -5.38 17.22 2.68
N TRP A 44 -6.59 17.78 2.57
CA TRP A 44 -7.45 18.03 3.73
C TRP A 44 -7.86 16.75 4.43
N LEU A 45 -8.21 15.71 3.67
CA LEU A 45 -8.56 14.41 4.21
C LEU A 45 -7.39 13.83 5.01
N GLY A 46 -6.18 13.86 4.45
CA GLY A 46 -4.96 13.39 5.11
C GLY A 46 -4.71 14.11 6.44
N LEU A 47 -4.80 15.45 6.45
CA LEU A 47 -4.66 16.24 7.67
C LEU A 47 -5.72 15.87 8.72
N LEU A 48 -6.98 15.75 8.31
CA LEU A 48 -8.07 15.35 9.21
C LEU A 48 -7.86 13.95 9.76
N CYS A 49 -7.33 13.02 8.96
CA CYS A 49 -6.99 11.67 9.40
C CYS A 49 -5.91 11.67 10.49
N VAL A 50 -4.85 12.48 10.32
CA VAL A 50 -3.79 12.65 11.33
C VAL A 50 -4.37 13.22 12.62
N LEU A 51 -5.11 14.34 12.53
CA LEU A 51 -5.72 14.98 13.69
C LEU A 51 -6.71 14.06 14.41
N PHE A 52 -7.48 13.28 13.66
CA PHE A 52 -8.43 12.32 14.21
C PHE A 52 -7.75 11.20 14.99
N LEU A 53 -6.65 10.63 14.47
CA LEU A 53 -5.91 9.59 15.20
C LEU A 53 -5.22 10.14 16.45
N ILE A 54 -4.66 11.36 16.37
CA ILE A 54 -4.12 12.06 17.54
C ILE A 54 -5.22 12.25 18.59
N TYR A 55 -6.39 12.74 18.17
CA TYR A 55 -7.53 12.88 19.06
C TYR A 55 -7.92 11.55 19.70
N ILE A 56 -8.04 10.46 18.93
CA ILE A 56 -8.35 9.15 19.49
C ILE A 56 -7.30 8.73 20.51
N ALA A 57 -6.00 8.87 20.21
CA ALA A 57 -4.91 8.47 21.07
C ALA A 57 -4.94 9.16 22.44
N PHE A 58 -5.28 10.45 22.50
CA PHE A 58 -5.35 11.22 23.74
C PHE A 58 -6.74 11.24 24.40
N SER A 59 -7.79 10.88 23.67
CA SER A 59 -9.16 10.84 24.19
C SER A 59 -9.44 9.59 25.05
N ARG A 60 -10.64 9.54 25.62
CA ARG A 60 -11.18 8.34 26.27
C ARG A 60 -11.23 7.11 25.36
N PHE A 61 -11.30 7.31 24.04
CA PHE A 61 -11.40 6.22 23.06
C PHE A 61 -10.09 5.45 22.92
N GLY A 62 -8.93 6.11 23.09
CA GLY A 62 -7.62 5.46 23.08
C GLY A 62 -7.40 4.49 24.25
N LYS A 63 -8.22 4.57 25.31
CA LYS A 63 -8.18 3.63 26.44
C LYS A 63 -8.94 2.33 26.17
N ILE A 64 -9.66 2.24 25.05
CA ILE A 64 -10.41 1.03 24.69
C ILE A 64 -9.42 -0.04 24.26
N LYS A 65 -9.37 -1.15 25.01
CA LYS A 65 -8.56 -2.31 24.66
C LYS A 65 -9.18 -3.04 23.47
N LEU A 66 -8.37 -3.29 22.44
CA LEU A 66 -8.79 -4.06 21.27
C LEU A 66 -8.77 -5.56 21.59
N GLY A 67 -9.91 -6.05 22.08
CA GLY A 67 -10.07 -7.44 22.50
C GLY A 67 -9.78 -7.67 23.99
N ASN A 68 -10.13 -8.86 24.47
CA ASN A 68 -10.10 -9.19 25.90
C ASN A 68 -8.81 -9.92 26.32
N SER A 69 -8.15 -10.62 25.39
CA SER A 69 -6.91 -11.37 25.65
C SER A 69 -5.72 -10.43 25.92
N PRO A 70 -4.66 -10.93 26.60
CA PRO A 70 -3.38 -10.22 26.61
C PRO A 70 -2.82 -10.11 25.18
N PRO A 71 -1.93 -9.13 24.90
CA PRO A 71 -1.27 -9.02 23.60
C PRO A 71 -0.55 -10.33 23.25
N GLU A 72 -0.76 -10.81 22.02
CA GLU A 72 -0.12 -12.03 21.51
C GLU A 72 1.39 -11.85 21.32
N PHE A 73 1.82 -10.63 21.01
CA PHE A 73 3.22 -10.26 20.82
C PHE A 73 3.66 -9.27 21.89
N ASN A 74 4.92 -9.39 22.34
CA ASN A 74 5.52 -8.38 23.19
C ASN A 74 5.75 -7.07 22.41
N ARG A 75 6.01 -5.97 23.12
CA ARG A 75 6.12 -4.63 22.50
C ARG A 75 7.23 -4.55 21.45
N LEU A 76 8.38 -5.17 21.69
CA LEU A 76 9.51 -5.12 20.78
C LEU A 76 9.22 -5.89 19.49
N SER A 77 8.67 -7.11 19.61
CA SER A 77 8.22 -7.91 18.46
C SER A 77 7.13 -7.18 17.67
N TRP A 78 6.19 -6.51 18.34
CA TRP A 78 5.16 -5.73 17.66
C TRP A 78 5.73 -4.53 16.89
N ILE A 79 6.66 -3.77 17.47
CA ILE A 79 7.35 -2.67 16.77
C ILE A 79 8.15 -3.21 15.58
N ALA A 80 8.84 -4.34 15.75
CA ALA A 80 9.58 -5.00 14.68
C ALA A 80 8.64 -5.40 13.52
N MET A 81 7.48 -5.98 13.83
CA MET A 81 6.48 -6.33 12.82
C MET A 81 5.95 -5.10 12.07
N LEU A 82 5.70 -3.99 12.77
CA LEU A 82 5.30 -2.73 12.12
C LEU A 82 6.37 -2.19 11.17
N TYR A 83 7.63 -2.21 11.59
CA TYR A 83 8.75 -1.79 10.74
C TYR A 83 8.86 -2.67 9.50
N SER A 84 8.84 -3.99 9.67
CA SER A 84 8.93 -4.93 8.54
C SER A 84 7.71 -4.86 7.60
N ALA A 85 6.52 -4.55 8.12
CA ALA A 85 5.33 -4.33 7.28
C ALA A 85 5.40 -3.01 6.50
N GLY A 86 6.06 -1.99 7.04
CA GLY A 86 6.29 -0.71 6.36
C GLY A 86 7.35 -0.79 5.27
N MET A 87 8.43 -1.55 5.50
CA MET A 87 9.58 -1.68 4.61
C MET A 87 9.28 -2.55 3.38
N GLY A 88 8.57 -2.00 2.40
CA GLY A 88 8.34 -2.62 1.09
C GLY A 88 9.44 -2.32 0.07
N SER A 89 9.49 -3.08 -1.03
CA SER A 89 10.40 -2.82 -2.17
C SER A 89 10.28 -1.38 -2.69
N GLY A 90 9.06 -0.84 -2.69
CA GLY A 90 8.80 0.55 -3.08
C GLY A 90 9.55 1.60 -2.26
N ILE A 91 9.79 1.38 -0.96
CA ILE A 91 10.51 2.36 -0.12
C ILE A 91 11.97 2.45 -0.54
N LEU A 92 12.64 1.32 -0.81
CA LEU A 92 14.06 1.32 -1.18
C LEU A 92 14.30 2.08 -2.48
N LEU A 93 13.43 1.87 -3.48
CA LEU A 93 13.51 2.60 -4.75
C LEU A 93 13.23 4.09 -4.54
N ARG A 94 12.09 4.40 -3.90
CA ARG A 94 11.58 5.77 -3.78
C ARG A 94 12.42 6.62 -2.83
N ALA A 95 13.03 6.03 -1.81
CA ALA A 95 13.90 6.74 -0.87
C ALA A 95 15.10 7.43 -1.56
N VAL A 96 15.57 6.90 -2.70
CA VAL A 96 16.62 7.55 -3.50
C VAL A 96 16.01 8.32 -4.67
N GLN A 97 15.09 7.69 -5.40
CA GLN A 97 14.52 8.26 -6.62
C GLN A 97 13.75 9.56 -6.36
N GLU A 98 12.93 9.60 -5.30
CA GLU A 98 12.04 10.72 -5.01
C GLU A 98 12.76 12.01 -4.60
N PRO A 99 13.70 12.02 -3.63
CA PRO A 99 14.43 13.24 -3.29
C PRO A 99 15.33 13.71 -4.43
N VAL A 100 15.94 12.80 -5.21
CA VAL A 100 16.72 13.19 -6.39
C VAL A 100 15.83 13.82 -7.45
N PHE A 101 14.65 13.24 -7.70
CA PHE A 101 13.69 13.80 -8.65
C PHE A 101 13.21 15.19 -8.22
N MET A 102 12.84 15.36 -6.94
CA MET A 102 12.38 16.64 -6.39
C MET A 102 13.49 17.69 -6.29
N PHE A 103 14.74 17.26 -6.13
CA PHE A 103 15.89 18.16 -6.17
C PHE A 103 16.08 18.75 -7.57
N LEU A 104 15.96 17.92 -8.61
CA LEU A 104 16.05 18.34 -10.01
C LEU A 104 14.78 19.07 -10.49
N ASN A 105 13.64 18.77 -9.88
CA ASN A 105 12.33 19.33 -10.21
C ASN A 105 11.64 19.81 -8.92
N PRO A 106 12.04 20.97 -8.37
CA PRO A 106 11.47 21.49 -7.14
C PRO A 106 9.94 21.58 -7.22
N PRO A 107 9.19 20.95 -6.30
CA PRO A 107 7.74 20.88 -6.34
C PRO A 107 7.06 22.24 -6.13
N ILE A 108 7.76 23.17 -5.48
CA ILE A 108 7.32 24.55 -5.25
C ILE A 108 8.51 25.50 -5.34
N GLU A 109 8.24 26.72 -5.80
CA GLU A 109 9.21 27.82 -5.78
C GLU A 109 9.18 28.50 -4.40
N THR A 110 10.33 28.49 -3.70
CA THR A 110 10.46 29.11 -2.37
C THR A 110 11.85 29.72 -2.21
N SER A 111 12.08 30.45 -1.11
CA SER A 111 13.40 30.96 -0.73
C SER A 111 14.34 29.90 -0.17
N SER A 112 13.82 28.70 0.14
CA SER A 112 14.63 27.58 0.62
C SER A 112 15.41 26.95 -0.53
N THR A 113 16.54 26.32 -0.23
CA THR A 113 17.32 25.62 -1.26
C THR A 113 16.58 24.38 -1.76
N SER A 114 16.89 23.94 -2.99
CA SER A 114 16.22 22.79 -3.61
C SER A 114 16.45 21.49 -2.84
N GLU A 115 17.59 21.33 -2.18
CA GLU A 115 17.88 20.17 -1.32
C GLU A 115 16.93 20.10 -0.12
N VAL A 116 16.68 21.25 0.51
CA VAL A 116 15.78 21.34 1.68
C VAL A 116 14.37 20.98 1.27
N ILE A 117 13.85 21.61 0.20
CA ILE A 117 12.48 21.37 -0.29
C ILE A 117 12.30 19.92 -0.74
N ALA A 118 13.31 19.33 -1.40
CA ALA A 118 13.24 17.94 -1.85
C ALA A 118 13.09 16.96 -0.68
N LEU A 119 13.85 17.15 0.40
CA LEU A 119 13.75 16.33 1.60
C LEU A 119 12.45 16.58 2.37
N GLU A 120 12.01 17.83 2.50
CA GLU A 120 10.74 18.17 3.16
C GLU A 120 9.55 17.49 2.48
N TYR A 121 9.48 17.56 1.15
CA TYR A 121 8.40 16.91 0.40
C TYR A 121 8.50 15.38 0.45
N THR A 122 9.70 14.82 0.40
CA THR A 122 9.90 13.37 0.56
C THR A 122 9.42 12.91 1.94
N PHE A 123 9.80 13.61 3.01
CA PHE A 123 9.35 13.28 4.37
C PHE A 123 7.85 13.52 4.56
N TYR A 124 7.26 14.48 3.87
CA TYR A 124 5.81 14.67 3.87
C TYR A 124 5.08 13.47 3.27
N GLN A 125 5.53 12.98 2.11
CA GLN A 125 4.92 11.83 1.40
C GLN A 125 5.01 10.53 2.21
N TRP A 126 6.13 10.32 2.91
CA TRP A 126 6.39 9.11 3.70
C TRP A 126 6.14 9.29 5.22
N GLY A 127 5.60 10.45 5.61
CA GLY A 127 5.40 10.88 6.99
C GLY A 127 4.00 10.58 7.52
N PHE A 128 3.57 11.38 8.50
CA PHE A 128 2.36 11.13 9.28
C PHE A 128 1.09 10.90 8.45
N THR A 129 0.94 11.58 7.31
CA THR A 129 -0.25 11.49 6.46
C THR A 129 -0.44 10.09 5.89
N ALA A 130 0.60 9.48 5.33
CA ALA A 130 0.54 8.11 4.78
C ALA A 130 0.22 7.09 5.88
N TRP A 131 0.88 7.21 7.04
CA TRP A 131 0.65 6.34 8.20
C TRP A 131 -0.73 6.53 8.81
N ALA A 132 -1.31 7.74 8.74
CA ALA A 132 -2.63 8.01 9.27
C ALA A 132 -3.73 7.32 8.47
N PHE A 133 -3.62 7.25 7.14
CA PHE A 133 -4.53 6.47 6.32
C PHE A 133 -4.52 5.00 6.74
N TYR A 134 -3.33 4.38 6.84
CA TYR A 134 -3.21 3.01 7.33
C TYR A 134 -3.76 2.83 8.75
N GLY A 135 -3.45 3.76 9.64
CA GLY A 135 -3.90 3.74 11.04
C GLY A 135 -5.41 3.75 11.18
N ILE A 136 -6.12 4.55 10.38
CA ILE A 136 -7.60 4.58 10.40
C ILE A 136 -8.18 3.24 9.94
N PHE A 137 -7.73 2.71 8.81
CA PHE A 137 -8.24 1.41 8.33
C PHE A 137 -7.91 0.28 9.30
N ALA A 138 -6.68 0.25 9.83
CA ALA A 138 -6.27 -0.72 10.84
C ALA A 138 -7.14 -0.63 12.11
N LEU A 139 -7.40 0.59 12.60
CA LEU A 139 -8.25 0.81 13.77
C LEU A 139 -9.69 0.37 13.52
N LEU A 140 -10.27 0.70 12.35
CA LEU A 140 -11.62 0.28 11.97
C LEU A 140 -11.76 -1.24 11.94
N ILE A 141 -10.82 -1.92 11.28
CA ILE A 141 -10.81 -3.39 11.18
C ILE A 141 -10.59 -4.02 12.55
N ALA A 142 -9.59 -3.56 13.30
CA ALA A 142 -9.28 -4.11 14.61
C ALA A 142 -10.43 -3.92 15.60
N TYR A 143 -11.07 -2.76 15.61
CA TYR A 143 -12.23 -2.51 16.45
C TYR A 143 -13.43 -3.38 16.04
N SER A 144 -13.71 -3.52 14.74
CA SER A 144 -14.75 -4.43 14.23
C SER A 144 -14.52 -5.88 14.69
N LEU A 145 -13.32 -6.39 14.49
CA LEU A 145 -13.01 -7.80 14.74
C LEU A 145 -12.88 -8.12 16.23
N PHE A 146 -12.13 -7.30 16.96
CA PHE A 146 -11.75 -7.64 18.32
C PHE A 146 -12.76 -7.14 19.36
N VAL A 147 -13.45 -6.02 19.08
CA VAL A 147 -14.43 -5.41 20.00
C VAL A 147 -15.87 -5.76 19.59
N ARG A 148 -16.25 -5.52 18.34
CA ARG A 148 -17.64 -5.76 17.88
C ARG A 148 -17.94 -7.19 17.47
N LYS A 149 -16.91 -8.03 17.27
CA LYS A 149 -17.05 -9.42 16.79
C LYS A 149 -17.83 -9.50 15.47
N SER A 150 -17.66 -8.50 14.61
CA SER A 150 -18.22 -8.47 13.27
C SER A 150 -17.23 -8.97 12.21
N ASP A 151 -17.73 -9.22 11.01
CA ASP A 151 -16.92 -9.71 9.88
C ASP A 151 -15.75 -8.77 9.52
N ILE A 152 -14.73 -9.35 8.88
CA ILE A 152 -13.53 -8.65 8.39
C ILE A 152 -13.88 -7.67 7.25
N LEU A 153 -14.92 -7.97 6.49
CA LEU A 153 -15.30 -7.23 5.29
C LEU A 153 -15.76 -5.80 5.63
N LEU A 154 -15.11 -4.79 5.02
CA LEU A 154 -15.35 -3.36 5.32
C LEU A 154 -16.81 -2.92 5.13
N GLY A 155 -17.49 -3.44 4.10
CA GLY A 155 -18.89 -3.13 3.83
C GLY A 155 -19.85 -3.68 4.89
N THR A 156 -19.49 -4.77 5.56
CA THR A 156 -20.33 -5.40 6.60
C THR A 156 -19.84 -5.12 8.02
N SER A 157 -18.61 -4.62 8.19
CA SER A 157 -18.05 -4.23 9.49
C SER A 157 -18.69 -2.97 10.06
N LEU A 158 -19.21 -2.08 9.20
CA LEU A 158 -19.89 -0.84 9.59
C LEU A 158 -21.42 -1.03 9.59
N PRO A 159 -22.09 -1.03 10.76
CA PRO A 159 -23.55 -1.20 10.84
C PRO A 159 -24.35 -0.14 10.09
N GLN A 160 -23.78 1.05 9.89
CA GLN A 160 -24.39 2.12 9.11
C GLN A 160 -24.52 1.73 7.63
N LEU A 161 -23.49 1.07 7.07
CA LEU A 161 -23.50 0.63 5.67
C LEU A 161 -24.48 -0.54 5.46
N LYS A 162 -24.62 -1.42 6.46
CA LYS A 162 -25.56 -2.56 6.44
C LYS A 162 -27.02 -2.16 6.23
N ARG A 163 -27.40 -0.90 6.53
CA ARG A 163 -28.77 -0.40 6.39
C ARG A 163 -29.13 0.01 4.97
N ILE A 164 -28.15 0.16 4.08
CA ILE A 164 -28.34 0.61 2.71
C ILE A 164 -28.23 -0.58 1.77
N LYS A 165 -29.27 -0.83 0.97
CA LYS A 165 -29.34 -1.96 0.03
C LYS A 165 -28.16 -1.90 -0.96
N TYR A 166 -27.48 -3.03 -1.18
CA TYR A 166 -26.33 -3.21 -2.09
C TYR A 166 -25.02 -2.46 -1.75
N LEU A 167 -25.05 -1.42 -0.90
CA LEU A 167 -23.85 -0.65 -0.55
C LEU A 167 -22.75 -1.50 0.14
N PRO A 168 -23.05 -2.43 1.08
CA PRO A 168 -22.04 -3.32 1.65
C PRO A 168 -21.31 -4.17 0.61
N GLU A 169 -22.04 -4.71 -0.37
CA GLU A 169 -21.48 -5.55 -1.42
C GLU A 169 -20.58 -4.75 -2.36
N GLY A 170 -21.00 -3.53 -2.73
CA GLY A 170 -20.21 -2.60 -3.53
C GLY A 170 -18.90 -2.19 -2.83
N VAL A 171 -18.96 -1.84 -1.55
CA VAL A 171 -17.77 -1.49 -0.76
C VAL A 171 -16.81 -2.67 -0.65
N ASN A 172 -17.34 -3.87 -0.41
CA ASN A 172 -16.50 -5.07 -0.38
C ASN A 172 -15.85 -5.30 -1.76
N LEU A 173 -16.59 -5.11 -2.86
CA LEU A 173 -16.08 -5.35 -4.21
C LEU A 173 -14.95 -4.37 -4.51
N LEU A 174 -15.18 -3.09 -4.21
CA LEU A 174 -14.17 -2.04 -4.35
C LEU A 174 -12.93 -2.38 -3.53
N THR A 175 -13.09 -2.82 -2.27
CA THR A 175 -11.98 -3.22 -1.40
C THR A 175 -11.14 -4.33 -2.02
N ILE A 176 -11.76 -5.36 -2.60
CA ILE A 176 -11.03 -6.45 -3.28
C ILE A 176 -10.28 -5.90 -4.49
N LEU A 177 -10.94 -5.12 -5.34
CA LEU A 177 -10.33 -4.55 -6.55
C LEU A 177 -9.14 -3.65 -6.20
N THR A 178 -9.30 -2.70 -5.26
CA THR A 178 -8.22 -1.79 -4.85
C THR A 178 -7.04 -2.53 -4.23
N THR A 179 -7.30 -3.60 -3.47
CA THR A 179 -6.24 -4.42 -2.89
C THR A 179 -5.44 -5.15 -3.98
N VAL A 180 -6.11 -5.70 -4.99
CA VAL A 180 -5.43 -6.38 -6.10
C VAL A 180 -4.65 -5.39 -6.95
N PHE A 181 -5.19 -4.21 -7.28
CA PHE A 181 -4.44 -3.19 -8.01
C PHE A 181 -3.20 -2.70 -7.24
N GLY A 182 -3.32 -2.49 -5.93
CA GLY A 182 -2.19 -2.13 -5.08
C GLY A 182 -1.11 -3.20 -5.08
N LEU A 183 -1.51 -4.48 -5.01
CA LEU A 183 -0.58 -5.61 -5.11
C LEU A 183 0.13 -5.67 -6.47
N VAL A 184 -0.61 -5.50 -7.57
CA VAL A 184 -0.06 -5.52 -8.93
C VAL A 184 0.94 -4.37 -9.12
N ALA A 185 0.61 -3.16 -8.66
CA ALA A 185 1.52 -2.01 -8.73
C ALA A 185 2.82 -2.25 -7.94
N ALA A 186 2.73 -2.80 -6.73
CA ALA A 186 3.89 -3.13 -5.91
C ALA A 186 4.79 -4.20 -6.56
N ILE A 187 4.20 -5.24 -7.16
CA ILE A 187 4.94 -6.26 -7.90
C ILE A 187 5.61 -5.64 -9.12
N GLY A 188 4.91 -4.82 -9.90
CA GLY A 188 5.48 -4.13 -11.06
C GLY A 188 6.72 -3.29 -10.71
N LEU A 189 6.60 -2.43 -9.71
CA LEU A 189 7.72 -1.60 -9.23
C LEU A 189 8.88 -2.48 -8.73
N GLY A 190 8.61 -3.49 -7.90
CA GLY A 190 9.63 -4.41 -7.39
C GLY A 190 10.34 -5.17 -8.50
N THR A 191 9.62 -5.64 -9.51
CA THR A 191 10.21 -6.33 -10.66
C THR A 191 11.11 -5.40 -11.47
N THR A 192 10.67 -4.18 -11.78
CA THR A 192 11.50 -3.22 -12.53
C THR A 192 12.79 -2.85 -11.78
N GLN A 193 12.73 -2.80 -10.44
CA GLN A 193 13.92 -2.55 -9.62
C GLN A 193 14.92 -3.70 -9.67
N ILE A 194 14.45 -4.95 -9.57
CA ILE A 194 15.30 -6.14 -9.69
C ILE A 194 15.92 -6.22 -11.08
N GLU A 195 15.12 -5.96 -12.10
CA GLU A 195 15.55 -5.97 -13.50
C GLU A 195 16.61 -4.92 -13.79
N GLY A 196 16.41 -3.68 -13.32
CA GLY A 196 17.43 -2.61 -13.41
C GLY A 196 18.72 -2.96 -12.67
N GLY A 197 18.63 -3.62 -11.52
CA GLY A 197 19.80 -4.11 -10.79
C GLY A 197 20.57 -5.20 -11.55
N ILE A 198 19.86 -6.18 -12.13
CA ILE A 198 20.48 -7.22 -12.97
C ILE A 198 21.14 -6.57 -14.19
N SER A 199 20.40 -5.73 -14.92
CA SER A 199 20.89 -5.00 -16.09
C SER A 199 22.19 -4.23 -15.79
N HIS A 200 22.27 -3.57 -14.64
CA HIS A 200 23.48 -2.88 -14.20
C HIS A 200 24.66 -3.82 -13.97
N LEU A 201 24.44 -4.97 -13.32
CA LEU A 201 25.50 -5.95 -13.02
C LEU A 201 25.97 -6.72 -14.26
N THR A 202 25.06 -7.06 -15.17
CA THR A 202 25.35 -7.85 -16.38
C THR A 202 25.68 -6.99 -17.59
N SER A 203 25.61 -5.65 -17.47
CA SER A 203 25.77 -4.71 -18.59
C SER A 203 24.83 -5.00 -19.78
N THR A 204 23.69 -5.62 -19.51
CA THR A 204 22.67 -5.91 -20.53
C THR A 204 21.62 -4.81 -20.55
N HIS A 205 20.93 -4.62 -21.67
CA HIS A 205 19.87 -3.59 -21.76
C HIS A 205 18.66 -3.96 -20.90
N ALA A 206 18.22 -3.00 -20.07
CA ALA A 206 16.98 -3.09 -19.32
C ALA A 206 15.75 -3.03 -20.24
N GLY A 207 14.60 -3.50 -19.77
CA GLY A 207 13.30 -3.40 -20.45
C GLY A 207 12.97 -4.59 -21.36
N THR A 208 13.71 -5.69 -21.29
CA THR A 208 13.40 -6.88 -22.09
C THR A 208 12.15 -7.58 -21.54
N LEU A 209 11.05 -7.61 -22.32
CA LEU A 209 9.75 -8.16 -21.88
C LEU A 209 9.87 -9.59 -21.30
N TRP A 210 10.64 -10.47 -21.93
CA TRP A 210 10.84 -11.84 -21.45
C TRP A 210 11.48 -11.91 -20.06
N VAL A 211 12.43 -11.01 -19.76
CA VAL A 211 13.09 -10.94 -18.44
C VAL A 211 12.09 -10.48 -17.40
N ILE A 212 11.31 -9.44 -17.69
CA ILE A 212 10.27 -8.91 -16.79
C ILE A 212 9.22 -10.00 -16.50
N VAL A 213 8.71 -10.68 -17.53
CA VAL A 213 7.71 -11.76 -17.36
C VAL A 213 8.26 -12.90 -16.50
N LEU A 214 9.51 -13.32 -16.75
CA LEU A 214 10.16 -14.36 -15.96
C LEU A 214 10.31 -13.95 -14.48
N LEU A 215 10.75 -12.72 -14.21
CA LEU A 215 10.90 -12.21 -12.85
C LEU A 215 9.56 -12.11 -12.12
N VAL A 216 8.52 -11.57 -12.77
CA VAL A 216 7.16 -11.54 -12.20
C VAL A 216 6.70 -12.96 -11.86
N PHE A 217 6.89 -13.92 -12.77
CA PHE A 217 6.49 -15.31 -12.55
C PHE A 217 7.19 -15.90 -11.32
N ILE A 218 8.51 -15.71 -11.19
CA ILE A 218 9.28 -16.21 -10.04
C ILE A 218 8.79 -15.57 -8.72
N ILE A 219 8.62 -14.25 -8.69
CA ILE A 219 8.17 -13.52 -7.50
C ILE A 219 6.77 -14.01 -7.07
N CYS A 220 5.84 -14.09 -8.01
CA CYS A 220 4.48 -14.57 -7.76
C CYS A 220 4.47 -16.03 -7.30
N PHE A 221 5.30 -16.89 -7.89
CA PHE A 221 5.39 -18.30 -7.54
C PHE A 221 5.93 -18.50 -6.12
N VAL A 222 6.99 -17.77 -5.74
CA VAL A 222 7.53 -17.79 -4.37
C VAL A 222 6.50 -17.25 -3.37
N ALA A 223 5.82 -16.15 -3.71
CA ALA A 223 4.75 -15.59 -2.86
C ALA A 223 3.60 -16.60 -2.66
N PHE A 224 3.20 -17.30 -3.73
CA PHE A 224 2.18 -18.34 -3.68
C PHE A 224 2.58 -19.51 -2.77
N ILE A 225 3.81 -20.03 -2.92
CA ILE A 225 4.32 -21.09 -2.04
C ILE A 225 4.34 -20.63 -0.58
N SER A 226 4.76 -19.39 -0.31
CA SER A 226 4.79 -18.84 1.05
C SER A 226 3.39 -18.74 1.67
N ALA A 227 2.40 -18.29 0.90
CA ALA A 227 1.01 -18.26 1.32
C ALA A 227 0.43 -19.67 1.58
N PHE A 228 0.74 -20.62 0.69
CA PHE A 228 0.27 -22.01 0.77
C PHE A 228 0.91 -22.79 1.94
N ALA A 229 2.20 -22.60 2.20
CA ALA A 229 2.95 -23.26 3.28
C ALA A 229 2.54 -22.77 4.70
N GLY A 230 1.70 -21.74 4.79
CA GLY A 230 1.13 -21.24 6.04
C GLY A 230 1.82 -19.99 6.57
N ILE A 231 1.08 -18.89 6.54
CA ILE A 231 1.48 -17.52 6.92
C ILE A 231 2.08 -17.43 8.34
N LYS A 232 1.64 -18.29 9.29
CA LYS A 232 2.08 -18.24 10.69
C LYS A 232 3.58 -18.50 10.90
N LYS A 233 4.21 -19.35 10.08
CA LYS A 233 5.67 -19.61 10.18
C LYS A 233 6.49 -18.59 9.37
N GLY A 234 5.96 -18.14 8.22
CA GLY A 234 6.65 -17.20 7.32
C GLY A 234 6.81 -15.80 7.89
N LEU A 235 5.76 -15.21 8.48
CA LEU A 235 5.80 -13.81 8.95
C LEU A 235 6.83 -13.57 10.06
N ASN A 236 6.98 -14.49 11.01
CA ASN A 236 8.01 -14.39 12.05
C ASN A 236 9.43 -14.51 11.47
N HIS A 237 9.63 -15.38 10.47
CA HIS A 237 10.96 -15.59 9.88
C HIS A 237 11.37 -14.43 8.98
N SER A 238 10.47 -13.96 8.10
CA SER A 238 10.73 -12.84 7.19
C SER A 238 10.92 -11.52 7.93
N ALA A 239 10.13 -11.24 8.98
CA ALA A 239 10.30 -10.03 9.77
C ALA A 239 11.67 -9.98 10.48
N LEU A 240 12.18 -11.12 10.96
CA LEU A 240 13.51 -11.24 11.56
C LEU A 240 14.65 -11.13 10.53
N GLN A 241 14.45 -11.62 9.30
CA GLN A 241 15.44 -11.49 8.23
C GLN A 241 15.58 -10.06 7.71
N VAL A 242 14.48 -9.32 7.57
CA VAL A 242 14.53 -7.89 7.19
C VAL A 242 15.35 -7.10 8.20
N GLN A 243 15.19 -7.36 9.50
CA GLN A 243 16.03 -6.72 10.52
C GLN A 243 17.52 -7.05 10.35
N ARG A 244 17.87 -8.30 10.04
CA ARG A 244 19.28 -8.72 9.82
C ARG A 244 19.92 -8.12 8.56
N PHE A 245 19.14 -7.58 7.63
CA PHE A 245 19.69 -6.94 6.44
C PHE A 245 20.19 -5.51 6.74
N PHE A 246 19.73 -4.91 7.84
CA PHE A 246 20.08 -3.54 8.25
C PHE A 246 21.03 -3.48 9.47
N TYR A 247 21.51 -4.63 9.95
CA TYR A 247 22.56 -4.77 10.98
C TYR A 247 23.70 -5.61 10.43
#